data_AF-A0A1M7AGL1-F1
#
_entry.id   AF-A0A1M7AGL1-F1
#
_cell.length_a   1.000
_cell.length_b   1.000
_cell.length_c   1.000
_cell.angle_alpha   90.00
_cell.angle_beta   90.00
_cell.angle_gamma   90.00
#
_symmetry.space_group_name_H-M   'P 1'
#
loop_
_entity.id
_entity.type
_entity.pdbx_description
1 polymer ?
#
loop_
_entity_poly.entity_id
_entity_poly.type
_entity_poly.pdbx_seq_one_letter_code
_entity_poly.pdbx_strand_id
1 'polypeptide(L)'
;MPFGGPLFIWELIRNGFYGEKMFITHNIPYDNFFIIWLNKFIGVAFWGSLVTCVMLIFFDKMDIRKKGKICLVCLIILLLIIFIPKIF
;
A
#
# COMPACT_ATOMS: atom_id res chain seq x y z
N MET A 1 6.22 10.28 -8.76
CA MET A 1 6.62 9.84 -10.12
C MET A 1 7.00 8.37 -10.02
N PRO A 2 6.60 7.50 -10.97
CA PRO A 2 6.85 6.07 -10.88
C PRO A 2 8.34 5.80 -11.14
N PHE A 3 8.89 4.72 -10.59
CA PHE A 3 10.30 4.27 -10.73
C PHE A 3 11.35 4.79 -9.72
N GLY A 4 11.00 4.98 -8.44
CA GLY A 4 12.00 5.31 -7.40
C GLY A 4 12.84 4.13 -6.85
N GLY A 5 12.71 2.92 -7.41
CA GLY A 5 13.49 1.76 -6.96
C GLY A 5 13.25 1.35 -5.49
N PRO A 6 14.11 0.47 -4.92
CA PRO A 6 13.96 -0.02 -3.54
C PRO A 6 14.05 1.08 -2.48
N LEU A 7 14.75 2.18 -2.77
CA LEU A 7 14.92 3.31 -1.84
C LEU A 7 13.62 4.10 -1.66
N PHE A 8 12.78 4.15 -2.69
CA PHE A 8 11.45 4.78 -2.62
C PHE A 8 10.49 4.01 -1.72
N ILE A 9 10.68 2.70 -1.60
CA ILE A 9 9.93 1.86 -0.65
C ILE A 9 10.18 2.35 0.77
N TRP A 10 11.46 2.55 1.09
CA TRP A 10 11.88 3.03 2.40
C TRP A 10 11.38 4.45 2.68
N GLU A 11 11.38 5.30 1.66
CA GLU A 11 10.90 6.67 1.75
C GLU A 11 9.37 6.74 1.94
N LEU A 12 8.59 5.90 1.26
CA LEU A 12 7.13 5.75 1.46
C LEU A 12 6.79 5.16 2.83
N ILE A 13 7.59 4.22 3.35
CA ILE A 13 7.39 3.69 4.71
C ILE A 13 7.72 4.76 5.76
N ARG A 14 8.75 5.57 5.54
CA ARG A 14 9.19 6.62 6.47
C ARG A 14 8.24 7.82 6.47
N ASN A 15 7.81 8.26 5.29
CA ASN A 15 7.04 9.49 5.10
C ASN A 15 5.52 9.22 4.98
N GLY A 16 5.10 7.96 4.83
CA GLY A 16 3.71 7.57 4.61
C GLY A 16 3.37 7.42 3.12
N PHE A 17 2.31 6.68 2.82
CA PHE A 17 1.92 6.35 1.46
C PHE A 17 1.35 7.57 0.69
N TYR A 18 0.54 8.37 1.38
CA TYR A 18 -0.02 9.62 0.87
C TYR A 18 0.89 10.79 1.20
N GLY A 19 1.13 11.67 0.22
CA GLY A 19 1.88 12.91 0.44
C GLY A 19 1.04 13.99 1.12
N GLU A 20 1.71 14.98 1.73
CA GLU A 20 1.11 16.15 2.40
C GLU A 20 -0.02 16.82 1.61
N LYS A 21 0.15 16.91 0.28
CA LYS A 21 -0.86 17.49 -0.62
C LYS A 21 -2.25 16.87 -0.44
N MET A 22 -2.33 15.58 -0.13
CA MET A 22 -3.60 14.91 0.07
C MET A 22 -4.26 15.22 1.40
N PHE A 23 -3.47 15.46 2.44
CA PHE A 23 -4.02 15.87 3.74
C PHE A 23 -4.52 17.31 3.68
N ILE A 24 -3.82 18.17 2.93
CA ILE A 24 -4.21 19.56 2.68
C ILE A 24 -5.51 19.63 1.84
N THR A 25 -5.63 18.85 0.76
CA THR A 25 -6.84 18.85 -0.09
C THR A 25 -8.10 18.42 0.67
N HIS A 26 -7.97 17.48 1.61
CA HIS A 26 -9.11 16.94 2.36
C HIS A 26 -9.30 17.59 3.73
N ASN A 27 -8.57 18.69 4.01
CA ASN A 27 -8.63 19.41 5.29
C ASN A 27 -8.42 18.50 6.52
N ILE A 28 -7.62 17.44 6.35
CA ILE A 28 -7.30 16.47 7.38
C ILE A 28 -6.10 17.03 8.16
N PRO A 29 -6.17 17.13 9.49
CA PRO A 29 -5.07 17.68 10.29
C PRO A 29 -3.84 16.78 10.15
N TYR A 30 -2.84 17.28 9.41
CA TYR A 30 -1.61 16.54 9.11
C TYR A 30 -0.77 16.28 10.37
N ASP A 31 -0.90 17.13 11.39
CA ASP A 31 -0.20 17.00 12.68
C ASP A 31 -0.81 15.95 13.61
N ASN A 32 -1.92 15.31 13.21
CA ASN A 32 -2.56 14.30 14.04
C ASN A 32 -1.76 12.99 13.97
N PHE A 33 -1.11 12.64 15.09
CA PHE A 33 -0.28 11.45 15.23
C PHE A 33 -0.97 10.17 14.72
N PHE A 34 -2.28 10.03 14.96
CA PHE A 34 -3.06 8.89 14.50
C PHE A 34 -3.12 8.79 12.97
N ILE A 35 -3.24 9.93 12.29
CA ILE A 35 -3.36 10.00 10.83
C ILE A 35 -2.01 9.70 10.16
N ILE A 36 -0.92 10.23 10.72
CA ILE A 36 0.45 9.90 10.27
C ILE A 36 0.72 8.41 10.45
N TRP A 37 0.34 7.85 11.60
CA TRP A 37 0.52 6.42 11.87
C TRP A 37 -0.29 5.54 10.93
N LEU A 38 -1.56 5.90 10.67
CA LEU A 38 -2.42 5.21 9.72
C LEU A 38 -1.85 5.27 8.29
N ASN A 39 -1.33 6.43 7.87
CA ASN A 39 -0.70 6.60 6.56
C ASN A 39 0.54 5.71 6.37
N LYS A 40 1.36 5.57 7.43
CA LYS A 40 2.50 4.64 7.42
C LYS A 40 2.04 3.19 7.38
N PHE A 41 1.00 2.84 8.15
CA PHE A 41 0.42 1.49 8.13
C PHE A 41 -0.11 1.11 6.74
N ILE A 42 -0.78 2.05 6.06
CA ILE A 42 -1.25 1.88 4.68
C ILE A 42 -0.07 1.62 3.72
N GLY A 43 1.04 2.35 3.88
CA GLY A 43 2.25 2.11 3.09
C GLY A 43 2.84 0.72 3.29
N VAL A 44 2.88 0.24 4.54
CA VAL A 44 3.33 -1.13 4.87
C VAL A 44 2.38 -2.17 4.28
N ALA A 45 1.05 -1.96 4.38
CA ALA A 45 0.06 -2.88 3.82
C ALA A 45 0.16 -2.97 2.30
N PHE A 46 0.35 -1.84 1.62
CA PHE A 46 0.55 -1.78 0.17
C PHE A 46 1.79 -2.59 -0.24
N TRP A 47 2.94 -2.31 0.36
CA TRP A 47 4.18 -3.03 0.03
C TRP A 47 4.14 -4.50 0.44
N GLY A 48 3.55 -4.80 1.59
CA GLY A 48 3.33 -6.16 2.06
C GLY A 48 2.53 -6.98 1.06
N SER A 49 1.46 -6.40 0.49
CA SER A 49 0.63 -7.05 -0.53
C SER A 49 1.39 -7.31 -1.84
N LEU A 50 2.22 -6.36 -2.30
CA LEU A 50 3.07 -6.54 -3.48
C LEU A 50 4.11 -7.63 -3.26
N VAL A 51 4.81 -7.62 -2.12
CA VAL A 51 5.81 -8.64 -1.79
C VAL A 51 5.16 -10.02 -1.67
N THR A 52 3.96 -10.12 -1.09
CA THR A 52 3.23 -11.40 -1.06
C THR A 52 2.88 -11.88 -2.46
N CYS A 53 2.41 -11.01 -3.36
CA CYS A 53 2.17 -11.36 -4.76
C CYS A 53 3.43 -11.87 -5.47
N VAL A 54 4.58 -11.22 -5.27
CA VAL A 54 5.86 -11.66 -5.86
C VAL A 54 6.32 -12.99 -5.26
N MET A 55 6.25 -13.15 -3.94
CA MET A 55 6.62 -14.39 -3.25
C MET A 55 5.78 -15.58 -3.72
N LEU A 56 4.48 -15.38 -3.97
CA LEU A 56 3.58 -16.43 -4.46
C LEU A 56 4.00 -17.04 -5.81
N ILE A 57 4.77 -16.30 -6.63
CA ILE A 57 5.34 -16.80 -7.89
C ILE A 57 6.35 -17.91 -7.61
N PHE A 58 7.18 -17.77 -6.58
CA PHE A 58 8.21 -18.75 -6.22
C PHE A 58 7.65 -19.99 -5.50
N PHE A 59 6.41 -19.95 -5.00
CA PHE A 59 5.79 -21.08 -4.31
C PHE A 59 5.19 -22.11 -5.28
N ASP A 60 6.02 -22.82 -6.03
CA ASP A 60 5.57 -23.70 -7.12
C ASP A 60 4.68 -24.87 -6.66
N LYS A 61 4.87 -25.35 -5.42
CA LYS A 61 4.09 -26.45 -4.81
C LYS A 61 2.68 -26.09 -4.37
N MET A 62 2.27 -24.82 -4.46
CA MET A 62 0.97 -24.38 -3.95
C MET A 62 -0.12 -24.41 -5.04
N ASP A 63 -1.28 -24.95 -4.68
CA ASP A 63 -2.47 -25.04 -5.54
C ASP A 63 -2.82 -23.67 -6.16
N ILE A 64 -2.98 -23.66 -7.48
CA ILE A 64 -3.25 -22.46 -8.27
C ILE A 64 -4.54 -21.75 -7.84
N ARG A 65 -5.55 -22.50 -7.36
CA ARG A 65 -6.79 -21.90 -6.83
C ARG A 65 -6.54 -21.12 -5.54
N LYS A 66 -5.65 -21.60 -4.68
CA LYS A 66 -5.28 -20.93 -3.43
C LYS A 66 -4.40 -19.71 -3.72
N LYS A 67 -3.43 -19.83 -4.64
CA LYS A 67 -2.64 -18.68 -5.14
C LYS A 67 -3.54 -17.57 -5.68
N GLY A 68 -4.50 -17.94 -6.51
CA GLY A 68 -5.47 -17.00 -7.09
C GLY A 68 -6.27 -16.25 -6.03
N LYS A 69 -6.80 -16.95 -5.01
CA LYS A 69 -7.54 -16.31 -3.91
C LYS A 69 -6.68 -15.30 -3.14
N ILE A 70 -5.44 -15.66 -2.79
CA ILE A 70 -4.55 -14.75 -2.05
C ILE A 70 -4.21 -13.54 -2.90
N CYS A 71 -3.87 -13.74 -4.19
CA CYS A 71 -3.59 -12.65 -5.11
C CYS A 71 -4.79 -11.71 -5.29
N LEU A 72 -6.01 -12.25 -5.34
CA LEU A 72 -7.25 -11.49 -5.43
C LEU A 72 -7.47 -10.62 -4.18
N VAL A 73 -7.22 -11.16 -2.99
CA VAL A 73 -7.28 -10.38 -1.73
C VAL A 73 -6.24 -9.26 -1.72
N CYS A 74 -5.00 -9.55 -2.12
CA CYS A 74 -3.95 -8.52 -2.25
C CYS A 74 -4.39 -7.42 -3.23
N LEU A 75 -5.00 -7.78 -4.35
CA LEU A 75 -5.46 -6.84 -5.37
C LEU A 75 -6.62 -5.96 -4.88
N ILE A 76 -7.55 -6.50 -4.08
CA ILE A 76 -8.62 -5.71 -3.43
C ILE A 76 -8.02 -4.70 -2.46
N ILE A 77 -7.05 -5.11 -1.63
CA ILE A 77 -6.37 -4.21 -0.68
C ILE A 77 -5.66 -3.08 -1.42
N LEU A 78 -4.95 -3.41 -2.50
CA LEU A 78 -4.28 -2.42 -3.36
C LEU A 78 -5.28 -1.43 -3.97
N LEU A 79 -6.41 -1.92 -4.50
CA LEU A 79 -7.47 -1.08 -5.04
C LEU A 79 -8.01 -0.13 -3.99
N LEU A 80 -8.36 -0.63 -2.79
CA LEU A 80 -8.86 0.21 -1.70
C LEU A 80 -7.86 1.32 -1.38
N ILE A 81 -6.58 0.98 -1.19
CA ILE A 81 -5.53 1.97 -0.88
C ILE A 81 -5.37 3.01 -1.99
N ILE A 82 -5.48 2.63 -3.26
CA ILE A 82 -5.33 3.57 -4.37
C ILE A 82 -6.57 4.47 -4.55
N PHE A 83 -7.77 3.92 -4.31
CA PHE A 83 -9.04 4.60 -4.61
C PHE A 83 -9.66 5.35 -3.44
N ILE A 84 -9.41 4.95 -2.18
CA ILE A 84 -9.82 5.69 -0.98
C ILE A 84 -9.59 7.20 -1.11
N PRO A 85 -8.39 7.67 -1.50
CA PRO A 85 -8.13 9.10 -1.57
C PRO A 85 -8.68 9.83 -2.81
N LYS A 86 -9.24 9.09 -3.77
CA LYS A 86 -9.90 9.68 -4.94
C LYS A 86 -11.40 9.83 -4.73
N ILE A 87 -11.95 9.12 -3.74
CA ILE A 87 -13.39 9.07 -3.44
C ILE A 87 -13.74 10.10 -2.35
N PHE A 88 -12.84 10.27 -1.39
CA PHE A 88 -12.86 11.40 -0.45
C PHE A 88 -12.09 12.56 -1.04
#